data_AF-A0A2T0U5L1-F1
#
_entry.id   AF-A0A2T0U5L1-F1
#
_cell.length_a   1.000
_cell.length_b   1.000
_cell.length_c   1.000
_cell.angle_alpha   90.00
_cell.angle_beta   90.00
_cell.angle_gamma   90.00
#
_symmetry.space_group_name_H-M   'P 1'
#
loop_
_entity.id
_entity.type
_entity.pdbx_description
1 polymer ?
#
loop_
_entity_poly.entity_id
_entity_poly.type
_entity_poly.pdbx_seq_one_letter_code
_entity_poly.pdbx_strand_id
1 'polypeptide(L)'
;MIIMQFEMVDNPPYWCRLLRHFEKRGYIHNGLTIPFLIGARKRIEPQEPLLDIRDLIISINEVGGTVLECSNIGEFVIGTIDTETLKYKSAYRKCIDNILITDDSLDMVNNLQELIYRFEQRYQKNIDNYEYSKNHGEWTDFTQIERTRIDESYR
;
A
#
# COMPACT_ATOMS: atom_id res chain seq x y z
N MET A 1 -3.61 -2.95 -26.88
CA MET A 1 -2.13 -2.87 -26.83
C MET A 1 -1.77 -2.11 -25.57
N ILE A 2 -1.57 -2.82 -24.45
CA ILE A 2 -1.34 -2.25 -23.10
C ILE A 2 -0.13 -3.00 -22.51
N ILE A 3 1.07 -2.76 -23.04
CA ILE A 3 2.32 -3.33 -22.49
C ILE A 3 3.39 -2.22 -22.38
N MET A 4 2.99 -0.95 -22.17
CA MET A 4 3.96 0.16 -22.24
C MET A 4 4.01 1.10 -21.03
N GLN A 5 3.32 0.81 -19.91
CA GLN A 5 3.31 1.74 -18.77
C GLN A 5 4.19 1.35 -17.57
N PHE A 6 4.67 0.11 -17.46
CA PHE A 6 5.40 -0.32 -16.25
C PHE A 6 6.91 -0.08 -16.28
N GLU A 7 7.50 0.16 -17.45
CA GLU A 7 8.95 0.45 -17.57
C GLU A 7 9.31 1.94 -17.52
N MET A 8 8.34 2.87 -17.42
CA MET A 8 8.62 4.31 -17.59
C MET A 8 7.94 5.21 -16.54
N VAL A 9 8.15 4.94 -15.25
CA VAL A 9 8.11 6.05 -14.29
C VAL A 9 9.55 6.31 -13.88
N ASP A 10 10.16 7.35 -14.48
CA ASP A 10 11.56 7.74 -14.25
C ASP A 10 11.85 8.06 -12.76
N ASN A 11 10.82 8.14 -11.93
CA ASN A 11 10.91 8.18 -10.48
C ASN A 11 9.58 7.70 -9.84
N PRO A 12 9.42 6.39 -9.55
CA PRO A 12 8.17 5.87 -8.98
C PRO A 12 7.91 6.47 -7.58
N PRO A 13 6.66 6.63 -7.13
CA PRO A 13 6.34 7.15 -5.81
C PRO A 13 7.02 6.37 -4.68
N TYR A 14 7.26 7.02 -3.53
CA TYR A 14 8.01 6.42 -2.41
C TYR A 14 7.43 5.08 -1.96
N TRP A 15 6.09 4.96 -1.91
CA TRP A 15 5.42 3.75 -1.47
C TRP A 15 5.71 2.57 -2.41
N CYS A 16 5.83 2.85 -3.71
CA CYS A 16 6.16 1.84 -4.72
C CYS A 16 7.61 1.38 -4.56
N ARG A 17 8.55 2.31 -4.33
CA ARG A 17 9.96 1.98 -4.04
C ARG A 17 10.08 1.15 -2.76
N LEU A 18 9.34 1.51 -1.71
CA LEU A 18 9.31 0.82 -0.43
C LEU A 18 8.79 -0.60 -0.57
N LEU A 19 7.63 -0.80 -1.20
CA LEU A 19 7.05 -2.13 -1.40
C LEU A 19 8.00 -3.04 -2.18
N ARG A 20 8.53 -2.57 -3.31
CA ARG A 20 9.50 -3.32 -4.11
C ARG A 20 10.75 -3.71 -3.32
N HIS A 21 11.24 -2.80 -2.48
CA HIS A 21 12.37 -3.11 -1.59
C HIS A 21 12.01 -4.22 -0.60
N PHE A 22 10.87 -4.09 0.09
CA PHE A 22 10.44 -5.05 1.10
C PHE A 22 10.16 -6.43 0.49
N GLU A 23 9.54 -6.49 -0.69
CA GLU A 23 9.34 -7.72 -1.46
C GLU A 23 10.69 -8.36 -1.83
N LYS A 24 11.60 -7.59 -2.44
CA LYS A 24 12.93 -8.09 -2.87
C LYS A 24 13.79 -8.59 -1.71
N ARG A 25 13.64 -8.01 -0.52
CA ARG A 25 14.32 -8.45 0.71
C ARG A 25 13.63 -9.60 1.42
N GLY A 26 12.43 -10.00 1.01
CA GLY A 26 11.63 -11.03 1.67
C GLY A 26 11.08 -10.58 3.04
N TYR A 27 10.91 -9.28 3.25
CA TYR A 27 10.29 -8.75 4.48
C TYR A 27 8.77 -8.86 4.47
N ILE A 28 8.17 -8.91 3.28
CA ILE A 28 6.75 -9.09 3.06
C ILE A 28 6.53 -10.04 1.88
N HIS A 29 5.33 -10.62 1.82
CA HIS A 29 4.87 -11.42 0.68
C HIS A 29 3.73 -10.76 -0.10
N ASN A 30 2.85 -10.02 0.59
CA ASN A 30 1.59 -9.56 0.01
C ASN A 30 1.49 -8.02 -0.11
N GLY A 31 2.15 -7.29 0.79
CA GLY A 31 2.03 -5.84 0.85
C GLY A 31 2.27 -5.26 2.25
N LEU A 32 2.05 -3.95 2.37
CA LEU A 32 2.12 -3.19 3.62
C LEU A 32 0.79 -2.50 3.90
N THR A 33 0.46 -2.27 5.17
CA THR A 33 -0.78 -1.58 5.54
C THR A 33 -0.73 -0.10 5.19
N ILE A 34 -1.90 0.52 5.05
CA ILE A 34 -2.04 1.96 4.76
C ILE A 34 -1.32 2.84 5.81
N PRO A 35 -1.51 2.64 7.14
CA PRO A 35 -0.75 3.39 8.14
C PRO A 35 0.76 3.22 7.99
N PHE A 36 1.24 2.01 7.67
CA PHE A 36 2.67 1.76 7.50
C PHE A 36 3.24 2.58 6.35
N LEU A 37 2.56 2.56 5.19
CA LEU A 37 2.97 3.35 4.03
C LEU A 37 2.99 4.85 4.34
N ILE A 38 1.95 5.39 4.99
CA ILE A 38 1.89 6.81 5.38
C ILE A 38 3.04 7.16 6.34
N GLY A 39 3.22 6.38 7.40
CA GLY A 39 4.26 6.63 8.40
C GLY A 39 5.67 6.58 7.82
N ALA A 40 5.93 5.66 6.88
CA ALA A 40 7.25 5.47 6.28
C ALA A 40 7.73 6.70 5.51
N ARG A 41 6.80 7.53 4.99
CA ARG A 41 7.15 8.77 4.28
C ARG A 41 7.99 9.72 5.14
N LYS A 42 7.74 9.78 6.46
CA LYS A 42 8.54 10.61 7.41
C LYS A 42 10.03 10.31 7.37
N ARG A 43 10.40 9.08 6.97
CA ARG A 43 11.79 8.62 6.91
C ARG A 43 12.35 8.69 5.50
N ILE A 44 11.54 8.35 4.49
CA ILE A 44 11.98 8.27 3.10
C ILE A 44 12.03 9.67 2.44
N GLU A 45 11.06 10.53 2.75
CA GLU A 45 10.92 11.88 2.18
C GLU A 45 10.62 12.89 3.31
N PRO A 46 11.57 13.14 4.24
CA PRO A 46 11.32 13.88 5.48
C PRO A 46 10.97 15.36 5.28
N GLN A 47 11.22 15.92 4.10
CA GLN A 47 10.89 17.31 3.75
C GLN A 47 9.49 17.44 3.15
N GLU A 48 8.86 16.32 2.81
CA GLU A 48 7.53 16.29 2.23
C GLU A 48 6.46 16.15 3.32
N PRO A 49 5.26 16.72 3.14
CA PRO A 49 4.15 16.47 4.04
C PRO A 49 3.79 14.98 4.04
N LEU A 50 3.26 14.50 5.15
CA LEU A 50 2.59 13.21 5.18
C LEU A 50 1.42 13.21 4.19
N LEU A 51 1.24 12.09 3.51
CA LEU A 51 -0.02 11.84 2.81
C LEU A 51 -1.11 11.53 3.83
N ASP A 52 -2.32 12.01 3.56
CA ASP A 52 -3.51 11.40 4.13
C ASP A 52 -3.88 10.12 3.36
N ILE A 53 -4.94 9.43 3.80
CA ILE A 53 -5.40 8.20 3.15
C ILE A 53 -5.86 8.49 1.73
N ARG A 54 -6.58 9.59 1.51
CA ARG A 54 -7.11 9.97 0.20
C ARG A 54 -5.97 10.14 -0.80
N ASP A 55 -4.94 10.91 -0.44
CA ASP A 55 -3.79 11.20 -1.29
C ASP A 55 -3.01 9.92 -1.62
N LEU A 56 -2.80 9.05 -0.63
CA LEU A 56 -2.13 7.77 -0.86
C LEU A 56 -2.93 6.88 -1.82
N ILE A 57 -4.24 6.76 -1.63
CA ILE A 57 -5.10 5.92 -2.48
C ILE A 57 -5.23 6.48 -3.90
N ILE A 58 -5.30 7.81 -4.06
CA ILE A 58 -5.23 8.46 -5.37
C ILE A 58 -3.91 8.13 -6.06
N SER A 59 -2.77 8.27 -5.36
CA SER A 59 -1.45 7.93 -5.91
C SER A 59 -1.34 6.46 -6.32
N ILE A 60 -1.91 5.54 -5.52
CA ILE A 60 -1.98 4.11 -5.88
C ILE A 60 -2.86 3.90 -7.11
N ASN A 61 -3.96 4.62 -7.25
CA ASN A 61 -4.82 4.53 -8.43
C ASN A 61 -4.15 5.08 -9.70
N GLU A 62 -3.29 6.10 -9.59
CA GLU A 62 -2.57 6.65 -10.73
C GLU A 62 -1.51 5.67 -11.27
N VAL A 63 -0.82 4.95 -10.37
CA VAL A 63 0.24 3.99 -10.74
C VAL A 63 -0.31 2.58 -11.00
N GLY A 64 -1.36 2.20 -10.29
CA GLY A 64 -1.85 0.84 -10.15
C GLY A 64 -1.25 0.13 -8.93
N GLY A 65 -2.09 -0.63 -8.23
CA GLY A 65 -1.71 -1.41 -7.06
C GLY A 65 -2.68 -2.55 -6.79
N THR A 66 -2.32 -3.44 -5.88
CA THR A 66 -3.21 -4.50 -5.39
C THR A 66 -3.66 -4.20 -3.97
N VAL A 67 -4.85 -4.68 -3.62
CA VAL A 67 -5.42 -4.61 -2.26
C VAL A 67 -5.93 -5.99 -1.89
N LEU A 68 -5.59 -6.42 -0.67
CA LEU A 68 -6.18 -7.60 -0.04
C LEU A 68 -6.26 -7.44 1.47
N GLU A 69 -7.21 -8.10 2.10
CA GLU A 69 -7.30 -8.27 3.54
C GLU A 69 -6.42 -9.46 3.97
N CYS A 70 -5.31 -9.16 4.64
CA CYS A 70 -4.40 -10.19 5.12
C CYS A 70 -4.96 -10.83 6.39
N SER A 71 -5.49 -12.05 6.26
CA SER A 71 -6.11 -12.81 7.37
C SER A 71 -5.20 -13.00 8.58
N ASN A 72 -3.87 -13.10 8.39
CA ASN A 72 -2.91 -13.27 9.49
C ASN A 72 -2.85 -12.06 10.43
N ILE A 73 -3.04 -10.85 9.90
CA ILE A 73 -2.99 -9.61 10.70
C ILE A 73 -4.36 -8.93 10.84
N GLY A 74 -5.36 -9.38 10.07
CA GLY A 74 -6.70 -8.81 10.04
C GLY A 74 -6.74 -7.38 9.51
N GLU A 75 -5.88 -7.06 8.53
CA GLU A 75 -5.74 -5.71 7.98
C GLU A 75 -5.57 -5.73 6.46
N PHE A 76 -6.04 -4.68 5.80
CA PHE A 76 -5.79 -4.43 4.39
C PHE A 76 -4.32 -4.08 4.14
N VAL A 77 -3.73 -4.74 3.15
CA VAL A 77 -2.38 -4.47 2.67
C VAL A 77 -2.40 -4.05 1.21
N ILE A 78 -1.51 -3.12 0.88
CA ILE A 78 -1.27 -2.62 -0.48
C ILE A 78 -0.03 -3.31 -1.03
N GLY A 79 -0.16 -3.92 -2.21
CA GLY A 79 0.95 -4.52 -2.96
C GLY A 79 1.20 -3.80 -4.28
N THR A 80 2.31 -4.15 -4.94
CA THR A 80 2.58 -3.67 -6.30
C THR A 80 1.94 -4.59 -7.35
N ILE A 81 1.68 -4.04 -8.53
CA ILE A 81 1.29 -4.83 -9.70
C ILE A 81 2.58 -5.21 -10.44
N ASP A 82 2.81 -6.49 -10.64
CA ASP A 82 3.88 -7.01 -11.47
C ASP A 82 3.35 -7.58 -12.81
N THR A 83 4.27 -8.04 -13.67
CA THR A 83 3.94 -8.58 -14.98
C THR A 83 3.03 -9.81 -14.89
N GLU A 84 3.17 -10.60 -13.83
CA GLU A 84 2.34 -11.77 -13.56
C GLU A 84 0.92 -11.36 -13.18
N THR A 85 0.80 -10.38 -12.29
CA THR A 85 -0.47 -9.76 -11.87
C THR A 85 -1.22 -9.20 -13.08
N LEU A 86 -0.53 -8.53 -14.01
CA LEU A 86 -1.15 -8.03 -15.23
C LEU A 86 -1.61 -9.16 -16.16
N LYS A 87 -0.80 -10.22 -16.29
CA LYS A 87 -1.13 -11.38 -17.12
C LYS A 87 -2.41 -12.07 -16.65
N TYR A 88 -2.66 -12.09 -15.35
CA TYR A 88 -3.85 -12.68 -14.76
C TYR A 88 -4.90 -11.64 -14.38
N LYS A 89 -4.84 -10.40 -14.90
CA LYS A 89 -5.79 -9.31 -14.57
C LYS A 89 -7.26 -9.76 -14.68
N SER A 90 -7.60 -10.58 -15.67
CA SER A 90 -8.96 -11.11 -15.87
C SER A 90 -9.41 -12.15 -14.84
N ALA A 91 -8.49 -12.70 -14.05
CA ALA A 91 -8.77 -13.64 -12.97
C ALA A 91 -9.02 -12.93 -11.61
N TYR A 92 -8.73 -11.63 -11.51
CA TYR A 92 -8.99 -10.87 -10.29
C TYR A 92 -10.48 -10.59 -10.16
N ARG A 93 -10.96 -10.76 -8.92
CA ARG A 93 -12.39 -10.70 -8.59
C ARG A 93 -12.99 -9.34 -8.91
N LYS A 94 -12.26 -8.27 -8.60
CA LYS A 94 -12.77 -6.90 -8.70
C LYS A 94 -11.66 -5.89 -8.99
N CYS A 95 -12.01 -4.89 -9.77
CA CYS A 95 -11.14 -3.77 -10.11
C CYS A 95 -11.89 -2.48 -9.78
N ILE A 96 -11.27 -1.59 -9.00
CA ILE A 96 -11.75 -0.23 -8.79
C ILE A 96 -10.74 0.67 -9.50
N ASP A 97 -11.10 1.18 -10.67
CA ASP A 97 -10.20 1.89 -11.58
C ASP A 97 -8.92 1.08 -11.87
N ASN A 98 -7.74 1.50 -11.39
CA ASN A 98 -6.48 0.77 -11.57
C ASN A 98 -6.06 -0.07 -10.36
N ILE A 99 -6.90 -0.14 -9.32
CA ILE A 99 -6.65 -0.91 -8.11
C ILE A 99 -7.30 -2.28 -8.24
N LEU A 100 -6.48 -3.33 -8.16
CA LEU A 100 -6.93 -4.72 -8.19
C LEU A 100 -7.25 -5.22 -6.78
N ILE A 101 -8.48 -5.66 -6.56
CA ILE A 101 -8.88 -6.29 -5.30
C ILE A 101 -8.75 -7.81 -5.47
N THR A 102 -7.93 -8.45 -4.63
CA THR A 102 -7.57 -9.86 -4.83
C THR A 102 -8.35 -10.84 -3.95
N ASP A 103 -9.31 -10.35 -3.16
CA ASP A 103 -10.24 -11.15 -2.34
C ASP A 103 -11.65 -10.52 -2.33
N ASP A 104 -12.53 -10.98 -1.43
CA ASP A 104 -13.93 -10.58 -1.32
C ASP A 104 -14.23 -9.52 -0.24
N SER A 105 -13.21 -9.06 0.47
CA SER A 105 -13.33 -8.13 1.60
C SER A 105 -13.93 -6.76 1.23
N LEU A 106 -13.90 -6.41 -0.07
CA LEU A 106 -14.37 -5.13 -0.62
C LEU A 106 -15.44 -5.31 -1.71
N ASP A 107 -16.16 -6.43 -1.71
CA ASP A 107 -17.22 -6.73 -2.69
C ASP A 107 -18.32 -5.67 -2.77
N MET A 108 -18.59 -4.97 -1.66
CA MET A 108 -19.62 -3.92 -1.59
C MET A 108 -19.13 -2.52 -2.00
N VAL A 109 -17.81 -2.33 -2.20
CA VAL A 109 -17.19 -1.02 -2.49
C VAL A 109 -17.09 -0.79 -4.00
N ASN A 110 -17.85 0.14 -4.57
CA ASN A 110 -18.06 0.19 -6.03
C ASN A 110 -17.23 1.24 -6.76
N ASN A 111 -16.61 2.16 -6.04
CA ASN A 111 -15.85 3.25 -6.62
C ASN A 111 -14.72 3.71 -5.68
N LEU A 112 -13.82 4.53 -6.21
CA LEU A 112 -12.65 5.02 -5.48
C LEU A 112 -13.04 5.82 -4.22
N GLN A 113 -14.14 6.58 -4.24
CA GLN A 113 -14.57 7.36 -3.07
C GLN A 113 -15.06 6.46 -1.92
N GLU A 114 -15.82 5.42 -2.24
CA GLU A 114 -16.23 4.41 -1.25
C GLU A 114 -15.01 3.67 -0.67
N LEU A 115 -13.99 3.41 -1.51
CA LEU A 115 -12.74 2.77 -1.07
C LEU A 115 -11.97 3.65 -0.10
N ILE A 116 -11.77 4.93 -0.45
CA ILE A 116 -11.13 5.94 0.41
C ILE A 116 -11.89 6.02 1.73
N TYR A 117 -13.21 6.18 1.68
CA TYR A 117 -14.05 6.24 2.88
C TYR A 117 -13.90 4.99 3.75
N ARG A 118 -13.88 3.79 3.15
CA ARG A 118 -13.71 2.53 3.86
C ARG A 118 -12.36 2.48 4.61
N PHE A 119 -11.29 2.97 4.00
CA PHE A 119 -9.98 3.03 4.64
C PHE A 119 -9.86 4.13 5.67
N GLU A 120 -10.48 5.29 5.46
CA GLU A 120 -10.58 6.36 6.47
C GLU A 120 -11.27 5.85 7.73
N GLN A 121 -12.43 5.18 7.59
CA GLN A 121 -13.13 4.57 8.72
C GLN A 121 -12.27 3.54 9.46
N ARG A 122 -11.37 2.84 8.75
CA ARG A 122 -10.54 1.79 9.33
C ARG A 122 -9.30 2.32 10.04
N TYR A 123 -8.65 3.33 9.47
CA TYR A 123 -7.25 3.68 9.80
C TYR A 123 -7.02 5.11 10.27
N GLN A 124 -7.98 6.03 10.10
CA GLN A 124 -7.74 7.45 10.39
C GLN A 124 -7.28 7.66 11.84
N LYS A 125 -7.92 6.98 12.80
CA LYS A 125 -7.54 7.04 14.22
C LYS A 125 -6.08 6.65 14.47
N ASN A 126 -5.60 5.59 13.82
CA ASN A 126 -4.22 5.13 13.99
C ASN A 126 -3.23 6.15 13.43
N ILE A 127 -3.54 6.72 12.26
CA ILE A 127 -2.70 7.74 11.62
C ILE A 127 -2.63 9.01 12.47
N ASP A 128 -3.77 9.46 13.01
CA ASP A 128 -3.85 10.63 13.90
C ASP A 128 -3.05 10.42 15.20
N ASN A 129 -3.00 9.18 15.70
CA ASN A 129 -2.25 8.79 16.89
C ASN A 129 -0.77 8.48 16.63
N TYR A 130 -0.28 8.61 15.39
CA TYR A 130 1.07 8.22 14.99
C TYR A 130 1.37 6.71 15.16
N GLU A 131 0.35 5.87 15.05
CA GLU A 131 0.44 4.41 15.14
C GLU A 131 0.49 3.81 13.72
N TYR A 132 1.69 3.50 13.24
CA TYR A 132 1.93 3.13 11.83
C TYR A 132 2.20 1.65 11.60
N SER A 133 2.49 0.88 12.65
CA SER A 133 2.72 -0.56 12.53
C SER A 133 1.87 -1.35 13.49
N LYS A 134 1.40 -2.51 13.02
CA LYS A 134 0.64 -3.46 13.81
C LYS A 134 1.52 -4.66 14.16
N ASN A 135 1.98 -4.73 15.40
CA ASN A 135 2.82 -5.80 15.91
C ASN A 135 2.06 -6.55 17.01
N HIS A 136 1.99 -7.87 16.91
CA HIS A 136 1.29 -8.72 17.89
C HIS A 136 -0.17 -8.30 18.17
N GLY A 137 -0.85 -7.74 17.16
CA GLY A 137 -2.23 -7.27 17.26
C GLY A 137 -2.39 -5.82 17.69
N GLU A 138 -1.31 -5.16 18.12
CA GLU A 138 -1.35 -3.79 18.64
C GLU A 138 -0.75 -2.80 17.63
N TRP A 139 -1.46 -1.68 17.46
CA TRP A 139 -0.99 -0.56 16.64
C TRP A 139 -0.06 0.33 17.47
N THR A 140 1.15 0.55 16.96
CA THR A 140 2.22 1.31 17.61
C THR A 140 3.03 2.07 16.56
N ASP A 141 3.94 2.94 16.98
CA ASP A 141 4.95 3.50 16.06
C ASP A 141 5.95 2.41 15.62
N PHE A 142 6.75 2.67 14.60
CA PHE A 142 7.71 1.70 14.07
C PHE A 142 8.69 1.22 15.13
N THR A 143 8.86 -0.11 15.18
CA THR A 143 9.95 -0.78 15.88
C THR A 143 11.30 -0.37 15.29
N GLN A 144 12.39 -0.59 16.04
CA GLN A 144 13.73 -0.32 15.54
C GLN A 144 14.06 -1.12 14.26
N ILE A 145 13.57 -2.37 14.17
CA ILE A 145 13.78 -3.23 13.00
C ILE A 145 13.09 -2.63 11.78
N GLU A 146 11.85 -2.18 11.92
CA GLU A 146 11.10 -1.57 10.83
C GLU A 146 11.73 -0.27 10.37
N ARG A 147 12.18 0.59 11.31
CA ARG A 147 12.91 1.82 10.96
C ARG A 147 14.15 1.51 10.13
N THR A 148 14.95 0.53 10.54
CA THR A 148 16.13 0.10 9.78
C THR A 148 15.75 -0.37 8.38
N ARG A 149 14.72 -1.20 8.24
CA ARG A 149 14.25 -1.71 6.94
C ARG A 149 13.70 -0.61 6.03
N ILE A 150 12.98 0.36 6.59
CA ILE A 150 12.54 1.56 5.86
C ILE A 150 13.76 2.35 5.40
N ASP A 151 14.77 2.49 6.26
CA ASP A 151 15.97 3.26 5.91
C ASP A 151 16.85 2.62 4.83
N GLU A 152 16.73 1.32 4.64
CA GLU A 152 17.38 0.59 3.55
C GLU A 152 16.72 0.83 2.19
N SER A 153 15.46 1.30 2.14
CA SER A 153 14.71 1.43 0.88
C SER A 153 15.04 2.68 0.07
N TYR A 154 15.82 3.62 0.62
CA TYR A 154 16.19 4.88 -0.05
C TYR A 154 17.69 5.05 -0.29
N ARG A 155 18.50 4.03 0.04
CA ARG A 155 19.95 3.98 -0.29
C ARG A 155 20.16 3.40 -1.69
#